data_AF-A0AAE1B3W5-F1
#
_entry.id   AF-A0AAE1B3W5-F1
#
_cell.length_a   1.000
_cell.length_b   1.000
_cell.length_c   1.000
_cell.angle_alpha   90.00
_cell.angle_beta   90.00
_cell.angle_gamma   90.00
#
_symmetry.space_group_name_H-M   'P 1'
#
loop_
_entity.id
_entity.type
_entity.pdbx_description
1 polymer ?
#
loop_
_entity_poly.entity_id
_entity_poly.type
_entity_poly.pdbx_seq_one_letter_code
_entity_poly.pdbx_strand_id
1 'polypeptide(L)'
;MAASTKKNNPIVVLAPREVPIGKFYGDGGARDTRRFVEEVKAAWSAQRCETEQEKRDILWSHLEEVRQELNCLLDGDTRDPQRMLQTIATTYGERRSVSCLLGSFQSTRQRHL
;
A
#
# COMPACT_ATOMS: atom_id res chain seq x y z
N MET A 1 -16.91 33.71 49.02
CA MET A 1 -16.99 33.38 47.58
C MET A 1 -16.05 32.21 47.32
N ALA A 2 -16.59 31.02 47.07
CA ALA A 2 -15.79 29.80 46.89
C ALA A 2 -15.36 29.68 45.41
N ALA A 3 -14.05 29.58 45.17
CA ALA A 3 -13.48 29.43 43.84
C ALA A 3 -13.75 28.01 43.31
N SER A 4 -14.52 27.92 42.22
CA SER A 4 -14.83 26.66 41.55
C SER A 4 -13.65 26.23 40.68
N THR A 5 -12.86 25.27 41.17
CA THR A 5 -11.78 24.64 40.39
C THR A 5 -12.38 23.76 39.31
N LYS A 6 -12.44 24.27 38.07
CA LYS A 6 -12.77 23.48 36.87
C LYS A 6 -11.74 22.35 36.73
N LYS A 7 -12.19 21.10 36.89
CA LYS A 7 -11.41 19.90 36.53
C LYS A 7 -11.17 19.93 35.02
N ASN A 8 -9.92 20.17 34.64
CA ASN A 8 -9.46 20.14 33.27
C ASN A 8 -9.25 18.67 32.88
N ASN A 9 -10.24 18.03 32.27
CA ASN A 9 -10.10 16.66 31.80
C ASN A 9 -9.10 16.63 30.63
N PRO A 10 -8.06 15.79 30.66
CA PRO A 10 -7.10 15.71 29.57
C PRO A 10 -7.77 15.17 28.31
N ILE A 11 -7.68 15.92 27.21
CA ILE A 11 -8.08 15.47 25.89
C ILE A 11 -6.99 14.50 25.40
N VAL A 12 -7.31 13.21 25.37
CA VAL A 12 -6.44 12.20 24.77
C VAL A 12 -6.65 12.26 23.26
N VAL A 13 -5.73 12.91 22.56
CA VAL A 13 -5.69 12.89 21.09
C VAL A 13 -5.01 11.58 20.67
N LEU A 14 -5.79 10.61 20.24
CA LEU A 14 -5.29 9.38 19.63
C LEU A 14 -4.68 9.74 18.28
N ALA A 15 -3.34 9.76 18.19
CA ALA A 15 -2.65 9.90 16.92
C ALA A 15 -3.08 8.75 15.98
N PRO A 16 -3.29 9.02 14.67
CA PRO A 16 -3.59 7.97 13.71
C PRO A 16 -2.49 6.90 13.76
N ARG A 17 -2.90 5.64 13.89
CA ARG A 17 -1.96 4.52 13.92
C ARG A 17 -1.31 4.44 12.54
N GLU A 18 -0.02 4.75 12.47
CA GLU A 18 0.76 4.61 11.24
C GLU A 18 0.72 3.14 10.80
N VAL A 19 0.28 2.91 9.56
CA VAL A 19 0.36 1.61 8.93
C VAL A 19 1.75 1.50 8.32
N PRO A 20 2.61 0.57 8.79
CA PRO A 20 3.94 0.44 8.23
C PRO A 20 3.83 -0.06 6.79
N ILE A 21 4.43 0.67 5.86
CA ILE A 21 4.57 0.26 4.46
C ILE A 21 6.02 -0.19 4.26
N GLY A 22 6.23 -1.39 3.72
CA GLY A 22 7.57 -1.86 3.36
C GLY A 22 8.15 -1.11 2.16
N LYS A 23 9.48 -1.09 2.04
CA LYS A 23 10.13 -0.65 0.79
C LYS A 23 9.83 -1.65 -0.33
N PHE A 24 9.61 -1.15 -1.53
CA PHE A 24 9.31 -1.95 -2.71
C PHE A 24 10.43 -1.87 -3.75
N TYR A 25 11.02 -3.03 -4.03
CA TYR A 25 12.16 -3.20 -4.94
C TYR A 25 11.78 -3.85 -6.29
N GLY A 26 10.60 -4.46 -6.40
CA GLY A 26 10.12 -5.08 -7.64
C GLY A 26 10.63 -6.50 -7.91
N ASP A 27 11.45 -7.08 -7.04
CA ASP A 27 12.07 -8.41 -7.18
C ASP A 27 11.28 -9.54 -6.47
N GLY A 28 10.45 -9.21 -5.49
CA GLY A 28 9.66 -10.17 -4.70
C GLY A 28 8.47 -10.85 -5.42
N GLY A 29 8.24 -10.50 -6.69
CA GLY A 29 7.18 -11.08 -7.53
C GLY A 29 5.76 -10.89 -6.99
N ALA A 30 4.82 -11.70 -7.49
CA ALA A 30 3.38 -11.49 -7.33
C ALA A 30 2.88 -11.36 -5.88
N ARG A 31 3.45 -12.15 -4.96
CA ARG A 31 3.05 -12.14 -3.54
C ARG A 31 3.43 -10.83 -2.88
N ASP A 32 4.67 -10.38 -3.08
CA ASP A 32 5.18 -9.18 -2.44
C ASP A 32 4.61 -7.92 -3.08
N THR A 33 4.38 -7.94 -4.39
CA THR A 33 3.63 -6.87 -5.08
C THR A 33 2.21 -6.74 -4.53
N ARG A 34 1.49 -7.86 -4.35
CA ARG A 34 0.14 -7.82 -3.78
C ARG A 34 0.16 -7.27 -2.35
N ARG A 35 1.07 -7.75 -1.52
CA ARG A 35 1.23 -7.29 -0.14
C ARG A 35 1.51 -5.79 -0.09
N PHE A 36 2.45 -5.30 -0.88
CA PHE A 36 2.79 -3.88 -0.94
C PHE A 36 1.59 -3.02 -1.38
N VAL A 37 0.85 -3.43 -2.40
CA VAL A 37 -0.36 -2.72 -2.85
C VAL A 37 -1.43 -2.65 -1.74
N GLU A 38 -1.61 -3.73 -0.98
CA GLU A 38 -2.53 -3.77 0.16
C GLU A 38 -2.05 -2.84 1.31
N GLU A 39 -0.76 -2.83 1.63
CA GLU A 39 -0.16 -1.95 2.64
C GLU A 39 -0.33 -0.47 2.28
N VAL A 40 -0.08 -0.08 1.02
CA VAL A 40 -0.27 1.30 0.55
C VAL A 40 -1.73 1.73 0.64
N LYS A 41 -2.67 0.89 0.20
CA LYS A 41 -4.11 1.18 0.31
C LYS A 41 -4.57 1.32 1.76
N ALA A 42 -4.04 0.48 2.64
CA ALA A 42 -4.31 0.55 4.07
C ALA A 42 -3.75 1.85 4.68
N ALA A 43 -2.55 2.27 4.30
CA ALA A 43 -1.95 3.53 4.75
C ALA A 43 -2.77 4.74 4.29
N TRP A 44 -3.18 4.80 3.01
CA TRP A 44 -4.05 5.89 2.51
C TRP A 44 -5.37 5.99 3.29
N SER A 45 -5.94 4.84 3.65
CA SER A 45 -7.18 4.78 4.43
C SER A 45 -6.97 5.17 5.89
N ALA A 46 -5.84 4.79 6.50
CA ALA A 46 -5.54 5.03 7.90
C ALA A 46 -5.05 6.46 8.18
N GLN A 47 -4.24 7.04 7.29
CA GLN A 47 -3.75 8.41 7.39
C GLN A 47 -4.76 9.46 6.92
N ARG A 48 -5.94 9.04 6.41
CA ARG A 48 -6.95 9.93 5.82
C ARG A 48 -6.35 10.88 4.79
N CYS A 49 -5.56 10.36 3.85
CA CYS A 49 -4.96 11.18 2.80
C CYS A 49 -6.07 11.86 1.98
N GLU A 50 -6.20 13.16 2.11
CA GLU A 50 -7.28 13.94 1.48
C GLU A 50 -6.91 14.34 0.05
N THR A 51 -5.61 14.42 -0.26
CA THR A 51 -5.12 14.83 -1.57
C THR A 51 -4.46 13.69 -2.34
N GLU A 52 -4.60 13.72 -3.67
CA GLU A 52 -3.87 12.80 -4.56
C GLU A 52 -2.34 13.01 -4.51
N GLN A 53 -1.92 14.23 -4.16
CA GLN A 53 -0.52 14.56 -3.92
C GLN A 53 0.06 13.79 -2.72
N GLU A 54 -0.62 13.78 -1.57
CA GLU A 54 -0.18 13.03 -0.39
C GLU A 54 -0.12 11.52 -0.66
N LYS A 55 -1.15 10.99 -1.33
CA LYS A 55 -1.18 9.58 -1.73
C LYS A 55 0.01 9.22 -2.60
N ARG A 56 0.36 10.10 -3.54
CA ARG A 56 1.52 9.95 -4.40
C ARG A 56 2.82 10.03 -3.61
N ASP A 57 2.98 10.99 -2.71
CA ASP A 57 4.23 11.16 -1.96
C ASP A 57 4.47 9.96 -1.01
N ILE A 58 3.40 9.42 -0.41
CA ILE A 58 3.45 8.16 0.34
C ILE A 58 3.87 7.00 -0.56
N LEU A 59 3.23 6.82 -1.72
CA LEU A 59 3.62 5.76 -2.64
C LEU A 59 5.07 5.92 -3.11
N TRP A 60 5.44 7.12 -3.53
CA TRP A 60 6.76 7.44 -4.09
C TRP A 60 7.88 7.20 -3.07
N SER A 61 7.69 7.61 -1.82
CA SER A 61 8.68 7.45 -0.75
C SER A 61 9.05 5.98 -0.46
N HIS A 62 8.16 5.03 -0.76
CA HIS A 62 8.39 3.60 -0.53
C HIS A 62 8.90 2.84 -1.77
N LEU A 63 8.98 3.50 -2.93
CA LEU A 63 9.58 2.95 -4.14
C LEU A 63 11.09 3.23 -4.15
N GLU A 64 11.91 2.22 -4.45
CA GLU A 64 13.37 2.38 -4.62
C GLU A 64 13.74 2.30 -6.11
N GLU A 65 14.37 1.21 -6.55
CA GLU A 65 14.86 1.00 -7.93
C GLU A 65 13.72 1.06 -8.97
N VAL A 66 12.50 0.71 -8.55
CA VAL A 66 11.27 0.72 -9.34
C VAL A 66 10.87 2.13 -9.81
N ARG A 67 11.37 3.20 -9.17
CA ARG A 67 11.06 4.59 -9.58
C ARG A 67 11.48 4.88 -11.02
N GLN A 68 12.63 4.38 -11.45
CA GLN A 68 13.13 4.62 -12.81
C GLN A 68 12.28 3.89 -13.84
N GLU A 69 11.95 2.62 -13.58
CA GLU A 69 11.07 1.83 -14.46
C GLU A 69 9.67 2.45 -14.55
N LEU A 70 9.11 2.92 -13.43
CA LEU A 70 7.80 3.59 -13.44
C LEU A 70 7.81 4.90 -14.23
N ASN A 71 8.89 5.69 -14.18
CA ASN A 71 9.00 6.89 -15.00
C ASN A 71 9.03 6.57 -16.50
N CYS A 72 9.57 5.42 -16.90
CA CYS A 72 9.57 4.97 -18.30
C CYS A 72 8.21 4.38 -18.73
N LEU A 73 7.46 3.79 -17.80
CA LEU A 73 6.16 3.17 -18.06
C LEU A 73 4.99 4.16 -18.04
N LEU A 74 5.16 5.30 -17.36
CA LEU A 74 4.16 6.35 -17.23
C LEU A 74 4.59 7.54 -18.10
N ASP A 75 4.09 7.60 -19.33
CA ASP A 75 4.29 8.75 -20.20
C ASP A 75 3.55 10.00 -19.66
N GLY A 76 4.28 11.09 -19.44
CA GLY A 76 3.71 12.41 -19.17
C GLY A 76 2.96 12.57 -17.85
N ASP A 77 2.18 13.66 -17.76
CA ASP A 77 1.53 14.28 -16.57
C ASP A 77 0.61 13.35 -15.73
N THR A 78 0.48 12.08 -16.12
CA THR A 78 -0.24 11.05 -15.38
C THR A 78 0.60 10.45 -14.24
N ARG A 79 0.98 11.30 -13.28
CA ARG A 79 1.42 10.88 -11.93
C ARG A 79 0.23 10.68 -11.00
N ASP A 80 -0.83 10.09 -11.54
CA ASP A 80 -1.99 9.71 -10.76
C ASP A 80 -1.62 8.49 -9.87
N PRO A 81 -1.76 8.59 -8.54
CA PRO A 81 -1.30 7.56 -7.63
C PRO A 81 -2.06 6.23 -7.81
N GLN A 82 -3.31 6.25 -8.29
CA GLN A 82 -4.05 5.03 -8.59
C GLN A 82 -3.49 4.34 -9.84
N ARG A 83 -3.20 5.09 -10.91
CA ARG A 83 -2.54 4.56 -12.10
C ARG A 83 -1.17 4.00 -11.76
N MET A 84 -0.39 4.67 -10.92
CA MET A 84 0.90 4.16 -10.46
C MET A 84 0.75 2.80 -9.76
N LEU A 85 -0.19 2.65 -8.83
CA LEU A 85 -0.46 1.36 -8.18
C LEU A 85 -0.92 0.29 -9.17
N GLN A 86 -1.76 0.65 -10.14
CA GLN A 86 -2.22 -0.28 -11.17
C GLN A 86 -1.08 -0.76 -12.06
N THR A 87 -0.18 0.14 -12.46
CA THR A 87 1.03 -0.20 -13.22
C THR A 87 1.93 -1.14 -12.42
N ILE A 88 2.19 -0.84 -11.14
CA ILE A 88 2.98 -1.72 -10.26
C ILE A 88 2.35 -3.13 -10.19
N ALA A 89 1.03 -3.19 -9.96
CA ALA A 89 0.31 -4.46 -9.87
C ALA A 89 0.32 -5.24 -11.21
N THR A 90 0.35 -4.55 -12.34
CA THR A 90 0.36 -5.19 -13.67
C THR A 90 1.76 -5.64 -14.09
N THR A 91 2.78 -4.85 -13.76
CA THR A 91 4.17 -5.10 -14.13
C THR A 91 4.80 -6.19 -13.27
N TYR A 92 4.64 -6.10 -11.95
CA TYR A 92 5.31 -7.00 -10.98
C TYR A 92 4.37 -8.03 -10.35
N GLY A 93 3.06 -7.89 -10.57
CA GLY A 93 2.05 -8.79 -10.01
C GLY A 93 1.91 -10.12 -10.74
N GLU A 94 0.87 -10.85 -10.36
CA GLU A 94 0.57 -12.20 -10.86
C GLU A 94 0.17 -12.17 -12.34
N ARG A 95 1.05 -12.60 -13.25
CA ARG A 95 0.73 -12.81 -14.67
C ARG A 95 0.17 -14.21 -14.97
N ARG A 96 0.03 -15.06 -13.96
CA ARG A 96 -0.48 -16.43 -14.13
C ARG A 96 -1.95 -16.41 -14.54
N SER A 97 -2.30 -17.15 -15.59
CA SER A 97 -3.69 -17.33 -15.99
C SER A 97 -4.49 -18.04 -14.89
N VAL A 98 -5.81 -17.83 -14.88
CA VAL A 98 -6.73 -18.48 -13.92
C VAL A 98 -6.56 -20.00 -13.92
N SER A 99 -6.34 -20.61 -15.09
CA SER A 99 -6.08 -22.05 -15.24
C SER A 99 -4.81 -22.49 -14.50
N CYS A 100 -3.73 -21.70 -14.57
CA CYS A 100 -2.49 -21.98 -13.83
C CYS A 100 -2.68 -21.87 -12.31
N LEU A 101 -3.47 -20.89 -11.86
CA LEU A 101 -3.78 -20.73 -10.44
C LEU A 101 -4.60 -21.91 -9.91
N LEU A 102 -5.65 -22.31 -10.64
CA LEU A 102 -6.46 -23.49 -10.31
C LEU A 102 -5.62 -24.78 -10.29
N GLY A 103 -4.70 -24.94 -11.24
CA GLY A 103 -3.76 -26.06 -11.26
C GLY A 103 -2.88 -26.11 -10.01
N SER A 104 -2.30 -24.97 -9.61
CA SER A 104 -1.48 -24.89 -8.39
C SER A 104 -2.28 -25.15 -7.11
N PHE A 105 -3.53 -24.69 -7.05
CA PHE A 105 -4.43 -24.96 -5.94
C PHE A 105 -4.74 -26.45 -5.82
N GLN A 106 -5.12 -27.11 -6.92
CA GLN A 106 -5.40 -28.56 -6.93
C GLN A 106 -4.16 -29.41 -6.60
N SER A 107 -2.97 -28.94 -6.98
CA SER A 107 -1.70 -29.59 -6.68
C SER A 107 -1.30 -29.48 -5.20
N THR A 108 -1.82 -28.46 -4.50
CA THR A 108 -1.57 -28.26 -3.08
C THR A 108 -2.53 -29.14 -2.27
N ARG A 109 -2.21 -30.42 -2.14
CA ARG A 109 -2.96 -31.32 -1.24
C ARG A 109 -2.53 -31.09 0.21
N GLN A 110 -3.50 -30.85 1.08
CA GLN A 110 -3.30 -30.82 2.52
C GLN A 110 -2.79 -32.20 2.95
N ARG A 111 -1.52 -32.30 3.37
CA ARG A 111 -1.02 -33.52 4.00
C ARG A 111 -1.76 -33.65 5.33
N HIS A 112 -2.67 -34.62 5.42
CA HIS A 112 -3.25 -35.01 6.70
C HIS A 112 -2.10 -35.43 7.61
N LEU A 113 -1.92 -34.66 8.70
CA LEU A 113 -1.21 -35.11 9.90
C LEU A 113 -2.14 -36.02 10.69
#